data_AF-A0A961S4T5-F1
#
_entry.id   AF-A0A961S4T5-F1
#
_cell.length_a   1.000
_cell.length_b   1.000
_cell.length_c   1.000
_cell.angle_alpha   90.00
_cell.angle_beta   90.00
_cell.angle_gamma   90.00
#
_symmetry.space_group_name_H-M   'P 1'
#
loop_
_entity.id
_entity.type
_entity.pdbx_description
1 polymer ?
#
loop_
_entity_poly.entity_id
_entity_poly.type
_entity_poly.pdbx_seq_one_letter_code
_entity_poly.pdbx_strand_id
1 'polypeptide(L)'
;MASIMTNASALTALQSLNATNKNLETTQGRISTGFRVAEASDNAAYWSIATTMRSDNKALGTVQDSLGLGASKIDTAYTGMNKAIETANEIKVKLVAATGATDQDKAKIQTEVAALQSQLKSYADAATFSGTNMLSVNSGATATTASDVKIVSAFNRTSAGVASISTIDVKVEDIKLYEGGTASGVNKGILDSERTSAGVESAANAVTLGTFDAADTFSVATMKLTDGTNFATDAQIGQMLGVVESAIKDMTTAAT
;
A
#
# COMPACT_ATOMS: atom_id res chain seq x y z
N MET A 1 -3.90 86.66 -5.99
CA MET A 1 -2.68 87.14 -5.28
C MET A 1 -1.72 85.97 -5.15
N ALA A 2 -0.57 86.01 -5.82
CA ALA A 2 0.52 85.08 -5.58
C ALA A 2 1.30 85.57 -4.36
N SER A 3 1.27 84.80 -3.26
CA SER A 3 2.09 85.08 -2.07
C SER A 3 3.52 84.61 -2.34
N ILE A 4 4.51 85.47 -2.14
CA ILE A 4 5.94 85.09 -2.25
C ILE A 4 6.33 84.09 -1.13
N MET A 5 5.63 84.13 -0.01
CA MET A 5 5.89 83.29 1.17
C MET A 5 5.24 81.90 1.08
N THR A 6 4.30 81.70 0.16
CA THR A 6 3.61 80.40 0.00
C THR A 6 3.37 80.13 -1.47
N ASN A 7 4.27 79.36 -2.07
CA ASN A 7 4.22 79.01 -3.48
C ASN A 7 3.23 77.85 -3.70
N ALA A 8 1.98 78.19 -3.99
CA ALA A 8 0.91 77.21 -4.19
C ALA A 8 1.17 76.24 -5.36
N SER A 9 1.80 76.69 -6.46
CA SER A 9 2.10 75.79 -7.59
C SER A 9 3.20 74.78 -7.25
N ALA A 10 4.21 75.20 -6.47
CA ALA A 10 5.24 74.29 -5.95
C ALA A 10 4.67 73.27 -4.95
N LEU A 11 3.72 73.67 -4.09
CA LEU A 11 3.05 72.74 -3.16
C LEU A 11 2.19 71.70 -3.89
N THR A 12 1.47 72.11 -4.95
CA THR A 12 0.72 71.17 -5.81
C THR A 12 1.65 70.20 -6.54
N ALA A 13 2.78 70.69 -7.05
CA ALA A 13 3.79 69.84 -7.68
C ALA A 13 4.39 68.83 -6.68
N LEU A 14 4.67 69.26 -5.45
CA LEU A 14 5.15 68.39 -4.38
C LEU A 14 4.11 67.33 -3.98
N GLN A 15 2.82 67.67 -3.93
CA GLN A 15 1.75 66.71 -3.69
C GLN A 15 1.68 65.64 -4.79
N SER A 16 1.80 66.04 -6.06
CA SER A 16 1.85 65.12 -7.20
C SER A 16 3.10 64.22 -7.19
N LEU A 17 4.26 64.77 -6.80
CA LEU A 17 5.50 64.00 -6.64
C LEU A 17 5.38 62.96 -5.53
N ASN A 18 4.85 63.35 -4.36
CA ASN A 18 4.61 62.43 -3.25
C ASN A 18 3.62 61.31 -3.63
N ALA A 19 2.57 61.64 -4.39
CA ALA A 19 1.64 60.64 -4.91
C ALA A 19 2.33 59.67 -5.90
N THR A 20 3.20 60.18 -6.77
CA THR A 20 3.96 59.37 -7.73
C THR A 20 4.94 58.45 -7.03
N ASN A 21 5.69 58.96 -6.03
CA ASN A 21 6.61 58.16 -5.23
C ASN A 21 5.88 57.03 -4.48
N LYS A 22 4.73 57.32 -3.87
CA LYS A 22 3.91 56.30 -3.19
C LYS A 22 3.43 55.19 -4.16
N ASN A 23 3.02 55.57 -5.37
CA ASN A 23 2.62 54.61 -6.41
C ASN A 23 3.81 53.78 -6.91
N LEU A 24 5.00 54.40 -7.02
CA LEU A 24 6.24 53.74 -7.39
C LEU A 24 6.64 52.71 -6.33
N GLU A 25 6.65 53.08 -5.04
CA GLU A 25 6.93 52.18 -3.92
C GLU A 25 5.97 50.97 -3.91
N THR A 26 4.67 51.22 -4.12
CA THR A 26 3.66 50.14 -4.21
C THR A 26 3.98 49.19 -5.37
N THR A 27 4.34 49.74 -6.54
CA THR A 27 4.68 48.94 -7.72
C THR A 27 5.95 48.13 -7.50
N GLN A 28 6.98 48.74 -6.90
CA GLN A 28 8.21 48.04 -6.52
C GLN A 28 7.95 46.92 -5.51
N GLY A 29 7.11 47.15 -4.50
CA GLY A 29 6.71 46.12 -3.54
C GLY A 29 6.00 44.94 -4.20
N ARG A 30 5.11 45.19 -5.17
CA ARG A 30 4.46 44.13 -5.97
C ARG A 30 5.45 43.37 -6.86
N ILE A 31 6.42 44.05 -7.46
CA ILE A 31 7.47 43.40 -8.27
C ILE A 31 8.35 42.53 -7.38
N SER A 32 8.75 43.04 -6.21
CA SER A 32 9.64 42.32 -5.29
C SER A 32 8.98 41.10 -4.67
N THR A 33 7.68 41.17 -4.35
CA THR A 33 6.94 40.07 -3.71
C THR A 33 6.27 39.15 -4.71
N GLY A 34 6.05 39.60 -5.94
CA GLY A 34 5.22 38.93 -6.94
C GLY A 34 3.72 38.96 -6.61
N PHE A 35 3.29 39.61 -5.52
CA PHE A 35 1.89 39.62 -5.10
C PHE A 35 1.23 40.98 -5.33
N ARG A 36 0.01 40.97 -5.87
CA ARG A 36 -0.82 42.19 -5.98
C ARG A 36 -1.30 42.71 -4.62
N VAL A 37 -1.55 41.80 -3.67
CA VAL A 37 -1.95 42.03 -2.27
C VAL A 37 -1.00 41.22 -1.39
N ALA A 38 -0.04 41.90 -0.79
CA ALA A 38 1.00 41.26 0.02
C ALA A 38 0.63 41.28 1.51
N GLU A 39 0.02 42.38 1.96
CA GLU A 39 -0.33 42.62 3.37
C GLU A 39 -1.84 42.77 3.58
N ALA A 40 -2.29 42.59 4.82
CA ALA A 40 -3.69 42.80 5.18
C ALA A 40 -4.13 44.27 5.05
N SER A 41 -3.17 45.20 5.15
CA SER A 41 -3.34 46.65 4.94
C SER A 41 -3.73 47.00 3.51
N ASP A 42 -3.27 46.23 2.51
CA ASP A 42 -3.58 46.44 1.09
C ASP A 42 -5.06 46.12 0.79
N ASN A 43 -5.52 44.96 1.28
CA ASN A 43 -6.91 44.53 1.22
C ASN A 43 -7.14 43.31 2.13
N ALA A 44 -7.74 43.53 3.30
CA ALA A 44 -7.92 42.48 4.31
C ALA A 44 -8.73 41.26 3.81
N ALA A 45 -9.76 41.47 2.99
CA ALA A 45 -10.59 40.39 2.48
C ALA A 45 -9.83 39.50 1.49
N TYR A 46 -9.20 40.09 0.47
CA TYR A 46 -8.40 39.32 -0.49
C TYR A 46 -7.16 38.71 0.15
N TRP A 47 -6.53 39.40 1.10
CA TRP A 47 -5.38 38.87 1.82
C TRP A 47 -5.74 37.63 2.64
N SER A 48 -6.88 37.65 3.35
CA SER A 48 -7.35 36.50 4.15
C SER A 48 -7.66 35.28 3.27
N ILE A 49 -8.36 35.48 2.15
CA ILE A 49 -8.64 34.41 1.17
C ILE A 49 -7.33 33.87 0.58
N ALA A 50 -6.43 34.75 0.12
CA ALA A 50 -5.16 34.34 -0.47
C ALA A 50 -4.25 33.60 0.53
N THR A 51 -4.25 34.01 1.80
CA THR A 51 -3.48 33.34 2.86
C THR A 51 -4.03 31.94 3.13
N THR A 52 -5.36 31.78 3.15
CA THR A 52 -6.00 30.46 3.26
C THR A 52 -5.66 29.59 2.06
N MET A 53 -5.78 30.12 0.83
CA MET A 53 -5.42 29.38 -0.38
C MET A 53 -3.95 28.96 -0.41
N ARG A 54 -3.02 29.83 0.03
CA ARG A 54 -1.60 29.48 0.16
C ARG A 54 -1.37 28.37 1.20
N SER A 55 -2.09 28.41 2.32
CA SER A 55 -2.05 27.35 3.34
C SER A 55 -2.56 26.02 2.78
N ASP A 56 -3.68 26.05 2.07
CA ASP A 56 -4.29 24.86 1.48
C ASP A 56 -3.38 24.28 0.37
N ASN A 57 -2.73 25.14 -0.43
CA ASN A 57 -1.75 24.71 -1.41
C ASN A 57 -0.56 23.96 -0.78
N LYS A 58 -0.05 24.46 0.36
CA LYS A 58 1.00 23.74 1.13
C LYS A 58 0.52 22.38 1.62
N ALA A 59 -0.70 22.31 2.14
CA ALA A 59 -1.29 21.04 2.58
C ALA A 59 -1.43 20.05 1.41
N LEU A 60 -1.88 20.52 0.24
CA LEU A 60 -1.97 19.70 -0.97
C LEU A 60 -0.60 19.21 -1.46
N GLY A 61 0.47 19.99 -1.27
CA GLY A 61 1.84 19.53 -1.53
C GLY A 61 2.20 18.30 -0.68
N THR A 62 1.86 18.31 0.61
CA THR A 62 2.05 17.14 1.49
C THR A 62 1.14 15.97 1.10
N VAL A 63 -0.08 16.22 0.61
CA VAL A 63 -0.94 15.16 0.06
C VAL A 63 -0.28 14.51 -1.15
N GLN A 64 0.31 15.29 -2.05
CA GLN A 64 1.04 14.77 -3.21
C GLN A 64 2.23 13.89 -2.79
N ASP A 65 3.01 14.33 -1.80
CA ASP A 65 4.11 13.52 -1.25
C ASP A 65 3.59 12.21 -0.65
N SER A 66 2.50 12.27 0.13
CA SER A 66 1.87 11.09 0.72
C SER A 66 1.35 10.11 -0.34
N LEU A 67 0.78 10.61 -1.44
CA LEU A 67 0.34 9.79 -2.57
C LEU A 67 1.55 9.14 -3.27
N GLY A 68 2.66 9.86 -3.45
CA GLY A 68 3.89 9.31 -4.02
C GLY A 68 4.49 8.18 -3.16
N LEU A 69 4.53 8.37 -1.84
CA LEU A 69 4.93 7.32 -0.91
C LEU A 69 3.95 6.14 -0.92
N GLY A 70 2.64 6.42 -0.98
CA GLY A 70 1.59 5.42 -1.09
C GLY A 70 1.72 4.56 -2.35
N ALA A 71 1.94 5.19 -3.50
CA ALA A 71 2.20 4.51 -4.76
C ALA A 71 3.43 3.59 -4.66
N SER A 72 4.53 4.08 -4.09
CA SER A 72 5.75 3.27 -3.91
C SER A 72 5.53 2.06 -2.99
N LYS A 73 4.70 2.19 -1.95
CA LYS A 73 4.30 1.07 -1.08
C LYS A 73 3.53 0.00 -1.87
N ILE A 74 2.54 0.44 -2.65
CA ILE A 74 1.71 -0.44 -3.48
C ILE A 74 2.55 -1.11 -4.56
N ASP A 75 3.44 -0.39 -5.25
CA ASP A 75 4.32 -0.94 -6.29
C ASP A 75 5.25 -2.02 -5.74
N THR A 76 5.77 -1.82 -4.52
CA THR A 76 6.62 -2.80 -3.83
C THR A 76 5.82 -4.08 -3.53
N ALA A 77 4.61 -3.92 -2.98
CA ALA A 77 3.72 -5.05 -2.71
C ALA A 77 3.29 -5.76 -4.00
N TYR A 78 2.94 -5.03 -5.05
CA TYR A 78 2.55 -5.57 -6.36
C TYR A 78 3.69 -6.38 -7.00
N THR A 79 4.91 -5.87 -6.94
CA THR A 79 6.10 -6.59 -7.45
C THR A 79 6.35 -7.88 -6.67
N GLY A 80 6.25 -7.84 -5.34
CA GLY A 80 6.36 -9.02 -4.47
C GLY A 80 5.26 -10.05 -4.76
N MET A 81 4.02 -9.59 -4.95
CA MET A 81 2.88 -10.42 -5.30
C MET A 81 3.08 -11.13 -6.64
N ASN A 82 3.52 -10.42 -7.68
CA ASN A 82 3.80 -11.03 -8.99
C ASN A 82 4.88 -12.11 -8.91
N LYS A 83 5.96 -11.86 -8.15
CA LYS A 83 6.98 -12.89 -7.92
C LYS A 83 6.45 -14.07 -7.14
N ALA A 84 5.56 -13.84 -6.18
CA ALA A 84 4.87 -14.93 -5.48
C ALA A 84 3.99 -15.76 -6.42
N ILE A 85 3.25 -15.13 -7.34
CA ILE A 85 2.44 -15.82 -8.35
C ILE A 85 3.32 -16.65 -9.29
N GLU A 86 4.44 -16.11 -9.78
CA GLU A 86 5.40 -16.83 -10.63
C GLU A 86 5.93 -18.09 -9.91
N THR A 87 6.42 -17.95 -8.67
CA THR A 87 6.95 -19.09 -7.91
C THR A 87 5.86 -20.10 -7.51
N ALA A 88 4.64 -19.66 -7.21
CA ALA A 88 3.52 -20.57 -6.98
C ALA A 88 3.16 -21.39 -8.24
N ASN A 89 3.27 -20.80 -9.43
CA ASN A 89 3.15 -21.54 -10.69
C ASN A 89 4.29 -22.56 -10.87
N GLU A 90 5.51 -22.27 -10.43
CA GLU A 90 6.59 -23.26 -10.43
C GLU A 90 6.28 -24.43 -9.50
N ILE A 91 5.76 -24.17 -8.29
CA ILE A 91 5.29 -25.24 -7.37
C ILE A 91 4.21 -26.08 -8.05
N LYS A 92 3.25 -25.45 -8.72
CA LYS A 92 2.21 -26.14 -9.52
C LYS A 92 2.84 -27.12 -10.51
N VAL A 93 3.83 -26.68 -11.29
CA VAL A 93 4.52 -27.53 -12.26
C VAL A 93 5.25 -28.69 -11.58
N LYS A 94 5.88 -28.46 -10.42
CA LYS A 94 6.53 -29.52 -9.62
C LYS A 94 5.53 -30.54 -9.10
N LEU A 95 4.36 -30.12 -8.62
CA LEU A 95 3.30 -31.03 -8.18
C LEU A 95 2.75 -31.87 -9.34
N VAL A 96 2.55 -31.26 -10.52
CA VAL A 96 2.15 -32.01 -11.72
C VAL A 96 3.20 -33.06 -12.07
N ALA A 97 4.49 -32.72 -12.02
CA ALA A 97 5.57 -33.66 -12.26
C ALA A 97 5.67 -34.78 -11.20
N ALA A 98 5.19 -34.54 -9.98
CA ALA A 98 5.14 -35.55 -8.92
C ALA A 98 4.00 -36.57 -9.10
N THR A 99 2.98 -36.24 -9.89
CA THR A 99 1.86 -37.15 -10.19
C THR A 99 2.37 -38.37 -10.97
N GLY A 100 2.16 -39.57 -10.45
CA GLY A 100 2.64 -40.81 -11.08
C GLY A 100 4.16 -41.04 -10.99
N ALA A 101 4.90 -40.19 -10.27
CA ALA A 101 6.33 -40.37 -10.02
C ALA A 101 6.58 -41.45 -8.95
N THR A 102 7.77 -42.04 -8.96
CA THR A 102 8.20 -42.97 -7.92
C THR A 102 8.41 -42.26 -6.59
N ASP A 103 8.33 -42.98 -5.47
CA ASP A 103 8.58 -42.41 -4.13
C ASP A 103 9.95 -41.73 -4.03
N GLN A 104 10.98 -42.32 -4.63
CA GLN A 104 12.32 -41.73 -4.65
C GLN A 104 12.35 -40.39 -5.42
N ASP A 105 11.58 -40.26 -6.49
CA ASP A 105 11.51 -39.01 -7.25
C ASP A 105 10.62 -37.96 -6.54
N LYS A 106 9.54 -38.39 -5.88
CA LYS A 106 8.74 -37.52 -5.01
C LYS A 106 9.58 -36.90 -3.89
N ALA A 107 10.52 -37.64 -3.32
CA ALA A 107 11.47 -37.10 -2.33
C ALA A 107 12.38 -36.00 -2.90
N LYS A 108 12.87 -36.17 -4.14
CA LYS A 108 13.69 -35.15 -4.82
C LYS A 108 12.85 -33.90 -5.15
N ILE A 109 11.66 -34.10 -5.70
CA ILE A 109 10.72 -33.01 -6.02
C ILE A 109 10.33 -32.26 -4.74
N GLN A 110 10.14 -32.95 -3.62
CA GLN A 110 9.87 -32.29 -2.33
C GLN A 110 10.97 -31.32 -1.91
N THR A 111 12.23 -31.64 -2.20
CA THR A 111 13.36 -30.74 -1.90
C THR A 111 13.26 -29.45 -2.71
N GLU A 112 12.87 -29.56 -3.98
CA GLU A 112 12.64 -28.41 -4.86
C GLU A 112 11.42 -27.61 -4.42
N VAL A 113 10.30 -28.26 -4.08
CA VAL A 113 9.09 -27.61 -3.56
C VAL A 113 9.39 -26.85 -2.27
N ALA A 114 10.14 -27.44 -1.35
CA ALA A 114 10.54 -26.78 -0.11
C ALA A 114 11.43 -25.54 -0.36
N ALA A 115 12.32 -25.61 -1.34
CA ALA A 115 13.12 -24.45 -1.75
C ALA A 115 12.24 -23.33 -2.33
N LEU A 116 11.28 -23.68 -3.19
CA LEU A 116 10.32 -22.71 -3.77
C LEU A 116 9.41 -22.10 -2.69
N GLN A 117 8.95 -22.89 -1.71
CA GLN A 117 8.19 -22.39 -0.55
C GLN A 117 9.01 -21.39 0.28
N SER A 118 10.30 -21.69 0.52
CA SER A 118 11.21 -20.75 1.21
C SER A 118 11.45 -19.47 0.41
N GLN A 119 11.55 -19.58 -0.92
CA GLN A 119 11.69 -18.44 -1.81
C GLN A 119 10.43 -17.57 -1.84
N LEU A 120 9.23 -18.18 -1.86
CA LEU A 120 7.95 -17.46 -1.71
C LEU A 120 7.92 -16.64 -0.42
N LYS A 121 8.29 -17.25 0.71
CA LYS A 121 8.34 -16.54 1.99
C LYS A 121 9.33 -15.39 1.95
N SER A 122 10.49 -15.60 1.33
CA SER A 122 11.52 -14.57 1.18
C SER A 122 11.04 -13.39 0.34
N TYR A 123 10.29 -13.61 -0.74
CA TYR A 123 9.70 -12.52 -1.53
C TYR A 123 8.66 -11.73 -0.75
N ALA A 124 7.79 -12.42 -0.01
CA ALA A 124 6.79 -11.76 0.82
C ALA A 124 7.46 -10.94 1.94
N ASP A 125 8.50 -11.46 2.59
CA ASP A 125 9.23 -10.76 3.65
C ASP A 125 10.05 -9.58 3.13
N ALA A 126 10.62 -9.70 1.93
CA ALA A 126 11.40 -8.65 1.29
C ALA A 126 10.57 -7.50 0.72
N ALA A 127 9.25 -7.68 0.54
CA ALA A 127 8.32 -6.66 0.05
C ALA A 127 8.01 -5.58 1.10
N THR A 128 9.05 -5.00 1.71
CA THR A 128 8.96 -3.93 2.69
C THR A 128 9.29 -2.58 2.07
N PHE A 129 8.47 -1.57 2.38
CA PHE A 129 8.74 -0.18 2.02
C PHE A 129 8.55 0.72 3.25
N SER A 130 9.59 1.49 3.59
CA SER A 130 9.58 2.40 4.75
C SER A 130 9.19 1.70 6.07
N GLY A 131 9.58 0.43 6.23
CA GLY A 131 9.30 -0.37 7.44
C GLY A 131 7.90 -0.97 7.53
N THR A 132 7.04 -0.78 6.53
CA THR A 132 5.74 -1.46 6.43
C THR A 132 5.84 -2.62 5.43
N ASN A 133 5.28 -3.78 5.78
CA ASN A 133 5.09 -4.91 4.87
C ASN A 133 3.60 -5.26 4.81
N MET A 134 3.06 -5.41 3.60
CA MET A 134 1.64 -5.70 3.34
C MET A 134 1.41 -7.16 2.91
N LEU A 135 2.47 -7.88 2.53
CA LEU A 135 2.40 -9.27 2.08
C LEU A 135 2.73 -10.26 3.19
N SER A 136 3.57 -9.86 4.13
CA SER A 136 3.95 -10.64 5.31
C SER A 136 3.66 -9.81 6.55
N VAL A 137 2.57 -10.15 7.22
CA VAL A 137 2.09 -9.45 8.41
C VAL A 137 2.29 -10.30 9.65
N ASN A 138 2.45 -9.62 10.79
CA ASN A 138 2.50 -10.28 12.08
C ASN A 138 1.50 -9.59 13.01
N SER A 139 0.32 -10.19 13.14
CA SER A 139 -0.78 -9.68 13.97
C SER A 139 -0.59 -9.98 15.47
N GLY A 140 0.49 -10.66 15.85
CA GLY A 140 0.76 -11.03 17.25
C GLY A 140 -0.14 -12.16 17.78
N ALA A 141 -0.03 -12.47 19.08
CA ALA A 141 -0.68 -13.65 19.69
C ALA A 141 -2.22 -13.59 19.74
N THR A 142 -2.81 -12.42 19.49
CA THR A 142 -4.26 -12.23 19.34
C THR A 142 -4.52 -11.84 17.89
N ALA A 143 -4.84 -12.84 17.06
CA ALA A 143 -5.16 -12.70 15.64
C ALA A 143 -6.39 -11.78 15.43
N THR A 144 -6.17 -10.47 15.47
CA THR A 144 -7.10 -9.48 14.94
C THR A 144 -6.70 -9.16 13.51
N THR A 145 -7.70 -8.95 12.65
CA THR A 145 -7.56 -8.50 11.25
C THR A 145 -6.39 -7.54 11.06
N ALA A 146 -5.60 -7.76 10.01
CA ALA A 146 -4.47 -6.90 9.69
C ALA A 146 -4.96 -5.46 9.51
N SER A 147 -4.27 -4.49 10.13
CA SER A 147 -4.68 -3.08 10.04
C SER A 147 -4.49 -2.54 8.63
N ASP A 148 -5.48 -1.81 8.14
CA ASP A 148 -5.43 -1.16 6.82
C ASP A 148 -4.28 -0.15 6.74
N VAL A 149 -3.62 -0.11 5.58
CA VAL A 149 -2.66 0.95 5.27
C VAL A 149 -3.42 2.13 4.71
N LYS A 150 -3.42 3.25 5.45
CA LYS A 150 -4.10 4.48 5.06
C LYS A 150 -3.15 5.42 4.33
N ILE A 151 -3.49 5.76 3.10
CA ILE A 151 -2.77 6.73 2.28
C ILE A 151 -3.60 8.00 2.21
N VAL A 152 -3.03 9.14 2.58
CA VAL A 152 -3.74 10.43 2.45
C VAL A 152 -4.00 10.73 0.98
N SER A 153 -5.25 10.97 0.61
CA SER A 153 -5.68 11.15 -0.77
C SER A 153 -6.16 12.55 -1.09
N ALA A 154 -6.72 13.27 -0.12
CA ALA A 154 -7.18 14.64 -0.32
C ALA A 154 -7.14 15.47 0.96
N PHE A 155 -6.91 16.77 0.77
CA PHE A 155 -7.18 17.81 1.76
C PHE A 155 -8.41 18.59 1.31
N ASN A 156 -9.45 18.61 2.14
CA ASN A 156 -10.71 19.26 1.84
C ASN A 156 -10.95 20.41 2.80
N ARG A 157 -11.57 21.49 2.30
CA ARG A 157 -12.09 22.58 3.13
C ARG A 157 -13.54 22.82 2.77
N THR A 158 -14.42 22.73 3.76
CA THR A 158 -15.87 22.96 3.54
C THR A 158 -16.15 24.45 3.41
N SER A 159 -17.34 24.81 2.89
CA SER A 159 -17.81 26.21 2.84
C SER A 159 -17.92 26.87 4.23
N ALA A 160 -17.98 26.07 5.30
CA ALA A 160 -17.95 26.53 6.69
C ALA A 160 -16.52 26.76 7.24
N GLY A 161 -15.48 26.57 6.42
CA GLY A 161 -14.07 26.78 6.79
C GLY A 161 -13.40 25.61 7.52
N VAL A 162 -14.13 24.51 7.76
CA VAL A 162 -13.61 23.29 8.42
C VAL A 162 -12.74 22.51 7.45
N ALA A 163 -11.50 22.20 7.86
CA ALA A 163 -10.56 21.38 7.11
C ALA A 163 -10.70 19.89 7.48
N SER A 164 -10.57 19.00 6.50
CA SER A 164 -10.57 17.55 6.71
C SER A 164 -9.61 16.85 5.75
N ILE A 165 -9.26 15.60 6.09
CA ILE A 165 -8.39 14.73 5.30
C ILE A 165 -9.20 13.52 4.85
N SER A 166 -9.06 13.14 3.58
CA SER A 166 -9.55 11.87 3.05
C SER A 166 -8.40 10.90 2.90
N THR A 167 -8.67 9.61 3.11
CA THR A 167 -7.70 8.53 2.91
C THR A 167 -8.19 7.52 1.89
N ILE A 168 -7.25 6.89 1.20
CA ILE A 168 -7.45 5.61 0.51
C ILE A 168 -6.97 4.54 1.49
N ASP A 169 -7.87 3.65 1.87
CA ASP A 169 -7.58 2.57 2.80
C ASP A 169 -7.29 1.31 1.98
N VAL A 170 -6.05 0.82 2.06
CA VAL A 170 -5.65 -0.45 1.44
C VAL A 170 -5.87 -1.56 2.46
N LYS A 171 -6.78 -2.47 2.14
CA LYS A 171 -7.14 -3.61 2.99
C LYS A 171 -6.05 -4.66 2.95
N VAL A 172 -5.20 -4.66 3.97
CA VAL A 172 -4.08 -5.61 4.07
C VAL A 172 -4.57 -7.05 4.24
N GLU A 173 -5.74 -7.22 4.88
CA GLU A 173 -6.36 -8.53 5.06
C GLU A 173 -6.62 -9.27 3.73
N ASP A 174 -6.97 -8.54 2.68
CA ASP A 174 -7.33 -9.12 1.38
C ASP A 174 -6.10 -9.47 0.52
N ILE A 175 -4.92 -8.93 0.86
CA ILE A 175 -3.70 -9.03 0.03
C ILE A 175 -2.53 -9.74 0.71
N LYS A 176 -2.63 -10.04 2.00
CA LYS A 176 -1.55 -10.68 2.75
C LYS A 176 -1.32 -12.12 2.27
N LEU A 177 -0.06 -12.48 2.08
CA LEU A 177 0.36 -13.82 1.70
C LEU A 177 0.65 -14.69 2.92
N TYR A 178 1.21 -14.10 3.96
CA TYR A 178 1.58 -14.76 5.22
C TYR A 178 1.10 -13.97 6.43
N GLU A 179 0.71 -14.70 7.48
CA GLU A 179 0.31 -14.14 8.76
C GLU A 179 1.06 -14.85 9.91
N GLY A 180 1.88 -14.08 10.64
CA GLY A 180 2.51 -14.52 11.88
C GLY A 180 1.66 -14.14 13.10
N GLY A 181 1.34 -15.08 13.98
CA GLY A 181 0.53 -14.78 15.16
C GLY A 181 -0.29 -15.99 15.61
N THR A 182 0.32 -16.88 16.38
CA THR A 182 -0.25 -18.14 16.79
C THR A 182 -1.30 -17.95 17.90
N ALA A 183 -2.56 -17.80 17.49
CA ALA A 183 -3.66 -18.49 18.16
C ALA A 183 -4.09 -19.64 17.23
N SER A 184 -4.04 -20.87 17.74
CA SER A 184 -4.18 -22.12 16.98
C SER A 184 -5.13 -22.08 15.79
N GLY A 185 -4.61 -22.47 14.62
CA GLY A 185 -5.42 -23.02 13.52
C GLY A 185 -5.92 -22.05 12.46
N VAL A 186 -5.56 -20.76 12.51
CA VAL A 186 -5.98 -19.81 11.47
C VAL A 186 -4.82 -18.91 11.06
N ASN A 187 -3.80 -19.50 10.42
CA ASN A 187 -3.00 -18.73 9.48
C ASN A 187 -3.97 -18.18 8.42
N LYS A 188 -4.01 -16.86 8.25
CA LYS A 188 -4.99 -16.16 7.40
C LYS A 188 -4.41 -15.59 6.12
N GLY A 189 -3.12 -15.79 5.87
CA GLY A 189 -2.52 -15.40 4.61
C GLY A 189 -2.98 -16.31 3.48
N ILE A 190 -2.95 -15.80 2.25
CA ILE A 190 -3.36 -16.55 1.07
C ILE A 190 -2.54 -17.85 0.91
N LEU A 191 -1.25 -17.83 1.29
CA LEU A 191 -0.34 -18.96 1.11
C LEU A 191 -0.24 -19.89 2.33
N ASP A 192 -0.48 -19.38 3.53
CA ASP A 192 -0.36 -20.14 4.78
C ASP A 192 -1.70 -20.55 5.39
N SER A 193 -2.83 -20.11 4.82
CA SER A 193 -4.14 -20.61 5.17
C SER A 193 -4.30 -22.10 4.85
N GLU A 194 -5.02 -22.79 5.73
CA GLU A 194 -5.40 -24.19 5.56
C GLU A 194 -6.58 -24.28 4.60
N ARG A 195 -6.43 -25.07 3.54
CA ARG A 195 -7.38 -25.11 2.42
C ARG A 195 -7.71 -26.54 2.03
N THR A 196 -8.96 -26.76 1.67
CA THR A 196 -9.38 -27.91 0.86
C THR A 196 -9.47 -27.47 -0.61
N SER A 197 -9.78 -28.39 -1.52
CA SER A 197 -10.12 -28.03 -2.91
C SER A 197 -11.36 -27.13 -3.02
N ALA A 198 -12.17 -27.00 -1.96
CA ALA A 198 -13.38 -26.18 -1.92
C ALA A 198 -13.13 -24.76 -1.41
N GLY A 199 -12.05 -24.49 -0.67
CA GLY A 199 -11.74 -23.17 -0.15
C GLY A 199 -10.90 -23.17 1.13
N VAL A 200 -10.84 -22.00 1.78
CA VAL A 200 -10.16 -21.80 3.06
C VAL A 200 -11.02 -22.36 4.20
N GLU A 201 -10.38 -23.12 5.08
CA GLU A 201 -11.01 -23.70 6.27
C GLU A 201 -10.59 -22.93 7.54
N SER A 202 -11.48 -22.93 8.54
CA SER A 202 -11.22 -22.27 9.82
C SER A 202 -10.33 -23.08 10.76
N ALA A 203 -9.99 -24.33 10.41
CA ALA A 203 -9.13 -25.20 11.20
C ALA A 203 -8.43 -26.19 10.28
N ALA A 204 -7.21 -26.58 10.67
CA ALA A 204 -6.47 -27.63 9.99
C ALA A 204 -7.09 -29.01 10.26
N ASN A 205 -7.28 -29.80 9.22
CA ASN A 205 -7.48 -31.23 9.33
C ASN A 205 -6.15 -31.94 9.09
N ALA A 206 -5.78 -32.81 10.02
CA ALA A 206 -4.48 -33.48 9.99
C ALA A 206 -4.36 -34.42 8.79
N VAL A 207 -3.40 -34.13 7.91
CA VAL A 207 -3.09 -34.97 6.75
C VAL A 207 -2.28 -36.19 7.16
N THR A 208 -2.70 -37.37 6.73
CA THR A 208 -1.89 -38.59 6.79
C THR A 208 -1.43 -38.95 5.38
N LEU A 209 -0.15 -38.72 5.07
CA LEU A 209 0.39 -39.04 3.75
C LEU A 209 0.24 -40.53 3.42
N GLY A 210 -0.16 -40.84 2.19
CA GLY A 210 -0.43 -42.20 1.73
C GLY A 210 -1.89 -42.64 1.88
N THR A 211 -2.71 -41.89 2.63
CA THR A 211 -4.15 -42.14 2.75
C THR A 211 -4.92 -40.90 2.34
N PHE A 212 -5.68 -40.98 1.25
CA PHE A 212 -6.50 -39.86 0.78
C PHE A 212 -7.73 -39.67 1.67
N ASP A 213 -7.93 -38.46 2.16
CA ASP A 213 -9.19 -37.96 2.71
C ASP A 213 -9.58 -36.66 2.02
N ALA A 214 -10.82 -36.55 1.55
CA ALA A 214 -11.34 -35.34 0.93
C ALA A 214 -11.33 -34.12 1.87
N ALA A 215 -11.34 -34.37 3.19
CA ALA A 215 -11.33 -33.37 4.24
C ALA A 215 -9.92 -32.95 4.69
N ASP A 216 -8.85 -33.54 4.13
CA ASP A 216 -7.46 -33.12 4.37
C ASP A 216 -7.27 -31.65 3.99
N THR A 217 -6.64 -30.86 4.86
CA THR A 217 -6.28 -29.47 4.56
C THR A 217 -4.80 -29.34 4.21
N PHE A 218 -4.51 -28.48 3.23
CA PHE A 218 -3.15 -28.15 2.82
C PHE A 218 -2.98 -26.63 2.79
N SER A 219 -1.78 -26.14 3.07
CA SER A 219 -1.36 -24.77 2.75
C SER A 219 -0.23 -24.81 1.71
N VAL A 220 -0.17 -23.81 0.83
CA VAL A 220 0.93 -23.70 -0.15
C VAL A 220 2.27 -23.54 0.56
N ALA A 221 2.28 -22.89 1.72
CA ALA A 221 3.47 -22.66 2.54
C ALA A 221 4.06 -23.94 3.17
N THR A 222 3.22 -24.93 3.52
CA THR A 222 3.66 -26.08 4.33
C THR A 222 3.37 -27.46 3.73
N MET A 223 2.68 -27.55 2.59
CA MET A 223 2.39 -28.83 1.94
C MET A 223 3.66 -29.63 1.63
N LYS A 224 3.57 -30.95 1.76
CA LYS A 224 4.69 -31.88 1.54
C LYS A 224 4.23 -33.10 0.75
N LEU A 225 5.08 -33.55 -0.17
CA LEU A 225 4.95 -34.81 -0.89
C LEU A 225 5.44 -36.01 -0.07
N THR A 226 6.25 -35.80 0.97
CA THR A 226 6.73 -36.84 1.87
C THR A 226 7.04 -36.30 3.27
N ASP A 227 6.84 -37.14 4.28
CA ASP A 227 7.28 -36.90 5.67
C ASP A 227 8.60 -37.65 6.00
N GLY A 228 9.22 -38.29 5.01
CA GLY A 228 10.40 -39.14 5.15
C GLY A 228 10.06 -40.64 5.34
N THR A 229 8.82 -40.97 5.67
CA THR A 229 8.32 -42.34 5.84
C THR A 229 7.20 -42.69 4.86
N ASN A 230 6.28 -41.76 4.63
CA ASN A 230 5.13 -41.89 3.75
C ASN A 230 5.24 -40.91 2.58
N PHE A 231 4.52 -41.21 1.50
CA PHE A 231 4.48 -40.41 0.28
C PHE A 231 3.04 -40.05 -0.09
N ALA A 232 2.85 -38.84 -0.61
CA ALA A 232 1.55 -38.38 -1.08
C ALA A 232 1.04 -39.28 -2.22
N THR A 233 -0.21 -39.72 -2.11
CA THR A 233 -0.90 -40.40 -3.22
C THR A 233 -1.18 -39.41 -4.34
N ASP A 234 -1.41 -39.91 -5.56
CA ASP A 234 -1.76 -39.03 -6.69
C ASP A 234 -3.08 -38.26 -6.43
N ALA A 235 -3.99 -38.83 -5.64
CA ALA A 235 -5.21 -38.16 -5.21
C ALA A 235 -4.93 -36.98 -4.26
N GLN A 236 -4.00 -37.16 -3.30
CA GLN A 236 -3.54 -36.08 -2.41
C GLN A 236 -2.78 -34.99 -3.18
N ILE A 237 -1.95 -35.37 -4.16
CA ILE A 237 -1.29 -34.42 -5.07
C ILE A 237 -2.33 -33.63 -5.87
N GLY A 238 -3.42 -34.27 -6.29
CA GLY A 238 -4.56 -33.59 -6.92
C GLY A 238 -5.24 -32.55 -6.01
N GLN A 239 -5.39 -32.83 -4.72
CA GLN A 239 -5.88 -31.82 -3.75
C GLN A 239 -4.90 -30.68 -3.58
N MET A 240 -3.60 -30.97 -3.40
CA MET A 240 -2.55 -29.96 -3.30
C MET A 240 -2.55 -29.05 -4.53
N LEU A 241 -2.73 -29.61 -5.73
CA LEU A 241 -2.83 -28.85 -6.97
C LEU A 241 -4.04 -27.90 -6.95
N GLY A 242 -5.21 -28.38 -6.53
CA GLY A 242 -6.41 -27.54 -6.38
C GLY A 242 -6.20 -26.40 -5.38
N VAL A 243 -5.51 -26.67 -4.28
CA VAL A 243 -5.13 -25.65 -3.27
C VAL A 243 -4.19 -24.60 -3.87
N VAL A 244 -3.16 -25.01 -4.62
CA VAL A 244 -2.25 -24.07 -5.30
C VAL A 244 -2.98 -23.22 -6.33
N GLU A 245 -3.86 -23.80 -7.14
CA GLU A 245 -4.66 -23.04 -8.11
C GLU A 245 -5.60 -22.03 -7.43
N SER A 246 -6.24 -22.44 -6.33
CA SER A 246 -7.10 -21.57 -5.53
C SER A 246 -6.31 -20.40 -4.94
N ALA A 247 -5.11 -20.65 -4.39
CA ALA A 247 -4.24 -19.61 -3.88
C ALA A 247 -3.73 -18.66 -4.98
N ILE A 248 -3.38 -19.18 -6.17
CA ILE A 248 -2.99 -18.33 -7.32
C ILE A 248 -4.15 -17.43 -7.76
N LYS A 249 -5.38 -17.96 -7.76
CA LYS A 249 -6.58 -17.18 -8.09
C LYS A 249 -6.81 -16.06 -7.06
N ASP A 250 -6.67 -16.37 -5.77
CA ASP A 250 -6.80 -15.37 -4.70
C ASP A 250 -5.71 -14.30 -4.81
N MET A 251 -4.44 -14.69 -5.05
CA MET A 251 -3.34 -13.73 -5.29
C MET A 251 -3.60 -12.86 -6.52
N THR A 252 -4.15 -13.43 -7.59
CA THR A 252 -4.49 -12.67 -8.81
C THR A 252 -5.61 -11.68 -8.54
N THR A 253 -6.61 -12.07 -7.75
CA THR A 253 -7.71 -11.19 -7.33
C THR A 253 -7.21 -10.08 -6.40
N ALA A 254 -6.28 -10.39 -5.50
CA ALA A 254 -5.63 -9.43 -4.61
C ALA A 254 -4.74 -8.43 -5.37
N ALA A 255 -4.25 -8.80 -6.56
CA ALA A 255 -3.40 -7.96 -7.40
C ALA A 255 -4.19 -6.99 -8.32
N THR A 256 -5.51 -7.17 -8.47
CA THR A 256 -6.40 -6.35 -9.31
C THR A 256 -7.27 -5.41 -8.49
#